data_AF-A0A1H5BRB9-F1
#
_entry.id   AF-A0A1H5BRB9-F1
#
_cell.length_a   1.000
_cell.length_b   1.000
_cell.length_c   1.000
_cell.angle_alpha   90.00
_cell.angle_beta   90.00
_cell.angle_gamma   90.00
#
_symmetry.space_group_name_H-M   'P 1'
#
loop_
_entity.id
_entity.type
_entity.pdbx_description
1 polymer ?
#
loop_
_entity_poly.entity_id
_entity_poly.type
_entity_poly.pdbx_seq_one_letter_code
_entity_poly.pdbx_strand_id
1 'polypeptide(L)'
;MNGTNTANASASAHVLTPARILDENGMLVGEPPQIEPERLRAMLRLMMLGRRLDQKAISLQRRGKLGTYPPLSGQEAAAVGTAYAMDAEVDHFVPQYREQLTMLHWGLPLSTYLLQRMGHPAGSALPSHGRLWPQQVALGAHLPHAVGLAWGMRLQGKPGVVLTQFGDGASNEGDFHEACNIAGVKRAPLVMVCQNNGWAISIPWHEQSAAESVASRAAGYGFPGIAVDGNDVLAVYTAVADARTRAEAGDGPTLIEARCHRLGAHSTADDPKRYRPADFDERAAEVDPIHRFRTYLVRLGQWDDTADADTIDWCDDQIATAVAEFDATPPPDPGQMLQHLYAEPDVRLRRQQEELRNSIEENQ
;
A
#
# COMPACT_ATOMS: atom_id res chain seq x y z
N MET A 1 21.60 -38.67 34.99
CA MET A 1 21.22 -39.51 33.84
C MET A 1 19.84 -39.01 33.40
N ASN A 2 19.78 -37.89 32.69
CA ASN A 2 19.84 -37.72 31.22
C ASN A 2 18.68 -38.38 30.47
N GLY A 3 17.94 -37.54 29.72
CA GLY A 3 16.87 -37.89 28.79
C GLY A 3 15.78 -36.80 28.76
N THR A 4 16.08 -35.52 28.47
CA THR A 4 16.03 -34.89 27.13
C THR A 4 14.98 -35.47 26.17
N ASN A 5 13.88 -34.74 25.93
CA ASN A 5 13.47 -34.33 24.57
C ASN A 5 12.32 -33.28 24.61
N THR A 6 12.65 -32.00 24.79
CA THR A 6 11.76 -30.91 24.36
C THR A 6 12.43 -30.27 23.14
N ALA A 7 11.97 -30.68 21.96
CA ALA A 7 12.43 -30.13 20.70
C ALA A 7 12.06 -28.64 20.62
N ASN A 8 13.06 -27.81 20.83
CA ASN A 8 13.13 -26.44 20.35
C ASN A 8 13.08 -26.47 18.82
N ALA A 9 12.01 -25.96 18.20
CA ALA A 9 11.98 -25.65 16.77
C ALA A 9 10.86 -24.65 16.43
N SER A 10 11.12 -23.36 16.62
CA SER A 10 10.74 -22.37 15.61
C SER A 10 11.87 -21.34 15.54
N ALA A 11 12.96 -21.72 14.89
CA ALA A 11 13.98 -20.76 14.49
C ALA A 11 13.27 -19.68 13.65
N SER A 12 13.49 -18.42 14.02
CA SER A 12 13.08 -17.24 13.27
C SER A 12 13.62 -17.34 11.84
N ALA A 13 12.77 -17.77 10.90
CA ALA A 13 13.17 -17.92 9.52
C ALA A 13 13.31 -16.53 8.90
N HIS A 14 14.56 -16.13 8.65
CA HIS A 14 14.86 -15.05 7.72
C HIS A 14 14.87 -15.66 6.32
N VAL A 15 13.82 -15.43 5.54
CA VAL A 15 13.72 -15.90 4.16
C VAL A 15 14.14 -14.74 3.27
N LEU A 16 15.42 -14.72 2.87
CA LEU A 16 16.02 -13.62 2.10
C LEU A 16 15.96 -13.83 0.58
N THR A 17 15.87 -15.09 0.16
CA THR A 17 15.47 -15.44 -1.21
C THR A 17 13.98 -15.17 -1.34
N PRO A 18 13.54 -14.35 -2.31
CA PRO A 18 12.12 -14.05 -2.48
C PRO A 18 11.30 -15.33 -2.63
N ALA A 19 10.41 -15.59 -1.66
CA ALA A 19 9.48 -16.70 -1.76
C ALA A 19 8.53 -16.48 -2.95
N ARG A 20 8.20 -17.59 -3.61
CA ARG A 20 7.41 -17.59 -4.84
C ARG A 20 6.49 -18.81 -4.84
N ILE A 21 5.26 -18.61 -5.28
CA ILE A 21 4.22 -19.62 -5.48
C ILE A 21 3.90 -19.76 -6.97
N LEU A 22 3.92 -18.64 -7.72
CA LEU A 22 3.74 -18.56 -9.17
C LEU A 22 5.03 -18.09 -9.85
N ASP A 23 5.49 -18.84 -10.85
CA ASP A 23 6.52 -18.36 -11.78
C ASP A 23 5.99 -17.23 -12.70
N GLU A 24 6.88 -16.63 -13.48
CA GLU A 24 6.56 -15.56 -14.43
C GLU A 24 5.47 -15.94 -15.45
N ASN A 25 5.28 -17.22 -15.73
CA ASN A 25 4.28 -17.75 -16.65
C ASN A 25 2.97 -18.15 -15.95
N GLY A 26 2.83 -17.87 -14.64
CA GLY A 26 1.65 -18.21 -13.85
C GLY A 26 1.56 -19.70 -13.51
N MET A 27 2.66 -20.44 -13.55
CA MET A 27 2.72 -21.85 -13.14
C MET A 27 3.04 -21.98 -11.66
N LEU A 28 2.43 -22.96 -11.00
CA LEU A 28 2.72 -23.27 -9.60
C LEU A 28 4.14 -23.81 -9.43
N VAL A 29 4.93 -23.13 -8.61
CA VAL A 29 6.26 -23.53 -8.14
C VAL A 29 6.33 -23.67 -6.62
N GLY A 30 5.25 -23.30 -5.92
CA GLY A 30 5.05 -23.47 -4.49
C GLY A 30 3.62 -23.91 -4.17
N GLU A 31 3.33 -24.11 -2.89
CA GLU A 31 1.99 -24.48 -2.42
C GLU A 31 1.07 -23.25 -2.42
N PRO A 32 -0.06 -23.26 -3.18
CA PRO A 32 -0.96 -22.12 -3.20
C PRO A 32 -1.77 -22.03 -1.89
N PRO A 33 -2.04 -20.81 -1.39
CA PRO A 33 -2.90 -20.62 -0.24
C PRO A 33 -4.35 -21.04 -0.55
N GLN A 34 -5.09 -21.44 0.48
CA GLN A 34 -6.51 -21.74 0.37
C GLN A 34 -7.31 -20.43 0.32
N ILE A 35 -7.62 -19.96 -0.88
CA ILE A 35 -8.42 -18.76 -1.13
C ILE A 35 -9.63 -19.16 -1.97
N GLU A 36 -10.82 -18.74 -1.54
CA GLU A 36 -12.05 -18.99 -2.27
C GLU A 36 -11.98 -18.46 -3.72
N PRO A 37 -12.49 -19.19 -4.73
CA PRO A 37 -12.39 -18.77 -6.12
C PRO A 37 -12.93 -17.38 -6.42
N GLU A 38 -13.99 -16.97 -5.72
CA GLU A 38 -14.54 -15.62 -5.84
C GLU A 38 -13.57 -14.54 -5.38
N ARG A 39 -12.86 -14.78 -4.26
CA ARG A 39 -11.82 -13.86 -3.77
C ARG A 39 -10.65 -13.79 -4.74
N LEU A 40 -10.23 -14.91 -5.33
CA LEU A 40 -9.20 -14.93 -6.37
C LEU A 40 -9.58 -14.08 -7.59
N ARG A 41 -10.83 -14.20 -8.08
CA ARG A 41 -11.34 -13.35 -9.17
C ARG A 41 -11.38 -11.88 -8.76
N ALA A 42 -11.83 -11.57 -7.55
CA ALA A 42 -11.90 -10.21 -7.03
C ALA A 42 -10.51 -9.56 -6.92
N MET A 43 -9.48 -10.33 -6.52
CA MET A 43 -8.09 -9.87 -6.51
C MET A 43 -7.64 -9.46 -7.93
N LEU A 44 -7.88 -10.29 -8.95
CA LEU A 44 -7.51 -9.94 -10.33
C LEU A 44 -8.27 -8.69 -10.83
N ARG A 45 -9.58 -8.59 -10.53
CA ARG A 45 -10.39 -7.41 -10.85
C ARG A 45 -9.81 -6.13 -10.24
N LEU A 46 -9.39 -6.17 -8.98
CA LEU A 46 -8.79 -5.00 -8.32
C LEU A 46 -7.41 -4.64 -8.91
N MET A 47 -6.60 -5.63 -9.29
CA MET A 47 -5.33 -5.38 -9.99
C MET A 47 -5.57 -4.70 -11.34
N MET A 48 -6.53 -5.19 -12.13
CA MET A 48 -6.91 -4.58 -13.42
C MET A 48 -7.45 -3.16 -13.24
N LEU A 49 -8.28 -2.91 -12.22
CA LEU A 49 -8.75 -1.58 -11.88
C LEU A 49 -7.59 -0.62 -11.61
N GLY A 50 -6.56 -1.06 -10.88
CA GLY A 50 -5.37 -0.25 -10.59
C GLY A 50 -4.64 0.20 -11.84
N ARG A 51 -4.40 -0.73 -12.79
CA ARG A 51 -3.73 -0.42 -14.06
C ARG A 51 -4.53 0.59 -14.88
N ARG A 52 -5.84 0.45 -14.96
CA ARG A 52 -6.71 1.38 -15.70
C ARG A 52 -6.87 2.73 -15.00
N LEU A 53 -6.94 2.72 -13.67
CA LEU A 53 -6.97 3.93 -12.85
C LEU A 53 -5.71 4.77 -13.09
N ASP A 54 -4.53 4.15 -13.12
CA ASP A 54 -3.28 4.86 -13.43
C ASP A 54 -3.35 5.58 -14.77
N GLN A 55 -3.82 4.90 -15.83
CA GLN A 55 -3.98 5.51 -17.16
C GLN A 55 -4.94 6.70 -17.11
N LYS A 56 -6.09 6.56 -16.43
CA LYS A 56 -7.07 7.63 -16.27
C LYS A 56 -6.52 8.81 -15.47
N ALA A 57 -5.87 8.55 -14.33
CA ALA A 57 -5.34 9.58 -13.46
C ALA A 57 -4.23 10.38 -14.14
N ILE A 58 -3.33 9.71 -14.90
CA ILE A 58 -2.34 10.40 -15.74
C ILE A 58 -3.03 11.27 -16.80
N SER A 59 -4.09 10.77 -17.46
CA SER A 59 -4.87 11.56 -18.41
C SER A 59 -5.55 12.79 -17.77
N LEU A 60 -6.08 12.66 -16.55
CA LEU A 60 -6.66 13.76 -15.79
C LEU A 60 -5.59 14.79 -15.38
N GLN A 61 -4.43 14.33 -14.93
CA GLN A 61 -3.29 15.18 -14.56
C GLN A 61 -2.79 16.00 -15.75
N ARG A 62 -2.62 15.37 -16.92
CA ARG A 62 -2.22 16.06 -18.16
C ARG A 62 -3.23 17.10 -18.66
N ARG A 63 -4.49 16.97 -18.24
CA ARG A 63 -5.56 17.96 -18.49
C ARG A 63 -5.68 19.01 -17.39
N GLY A 64 -4.77 19.01 -16.41
CA GLY A 64 -4.79 19.95 -15.29
C GLY A 64 -5.87 19.69 -14.24
N LYS A 65 -6.54 18.53 -14.26
CA LYS A 65 -7.58 18.18 -13.29
C LYS A 65 -7.03 17.60 -11.98
N LEU A 66 -5.85 16.99 -12.00
CA LEU A 66 -5.18 16.46 -10.81
C LEU A 66 -3.83 17.16 -10.60
N GLY A 67 -3.37 17.18 -9.36
CA GLY A 67 -1.99 17.52 -9.01
C GLY A 67 -1.02 16.39 -9.38
N THR A 68 0.06 16.24 -8.62
CA THR A 68 1.04 15.17 -8.88
C THR A 68 0.44 13.80 -8.59
N TYR A 69 0.53 12.88 -9.55
CA TYR A 69 0.03 11.52 -9.41
C TYR A 69 1.18 10.49 -9.38
N PRO A 70 1.24 9.59 -8.37
CA PRO A 70 2.20 8.49 -8.30
C PRO A 70 1.60 7.17 -8.85
N PRO A 71 1.94 6.73 -10.07
CA PRO A 71 1.38 5.49 -10.64
C PRO A 71 1.81 4.25 -9.85
N LEU A 72 0.92 3.28 -9.62
CA LEU A 72 1.29 2.01 -8.99
C LEU A 72 1.72 0.92 -9.98
N SER A 73 1.57 1.16 -11.29
CA SER A 73 1.71 0.14 -12.33
C SER A 73 2.97 -0.72 -12.15
N GLY A 74 2.77 -2.03 -12.06
CA GLY A 74 3.79 -3.04 -11.75
C GLY A 74 3.92 -3.41 -10.26
N GLN A 75 3.15 -2.76 -9.38
CA GLN A 75 3.06 -3.08 -7.94
C GLN A 75 1.66 -3.62 -7.55
N GLU A 76 0.83 -4.01 -8.53
CA GLU A 76 -0.55 -4.42 -8.28
C GLU A 76 -0.62 -5.66 -7.38
N ALA A 77 0.21 -6.68 -7.64
CA ALA A 77 0.25 -7.89 -6.82
C ALA A 77 0.68 -7.60 -5.37
N ALA A 78 1.70 -6.75 -5.18
CA ALA A 78 2.14 -6.33 -3.85
C ALA A 78 1.01 -5.62 -3.09
N ALA A 79 0.31 -4.69 -3.73
CA ALA A 79 -0.79 -3.96 -3.11
C ALA A 79 -1.99 -4.88 -2.80
N VAL A 80 -2.47 -5.65 -3.79
CA VAL A 80 -3.68 -6.48 -3.68
C VAL A 80 -3.46 -7.70 -2.81
N GLY A 81 -2.32 -8.39 -2.94
CA GLY A 81 -1.96 -9.52 -2.08
C GLY A 81 -1.91 -9.08 -0.62
N THR A 82 -1.34 -7.91 -0.34
CA THR A 82 -1.34 -7.33 1.00
C THR A 82 -2.76 -7.02 1.48
N ALA A 83 -3.56 -6.34 0.66
CA ALA A 83 -4.91 -5.94 1.05
C ALA A 83 -5.78 -7.16 1.42
N TYR A 84 -5.83 -8.16 0.55
CA TYR A 84 -6.71 -9.32 0.72
C TYR A 84 -6.28 -10.27 1.84
N ALA A 85 -5.02 -10.21 2.28
CA ALA A 85 -4.52 -10.98 3.41
C ALA A 85 -4.91 -10.39 4.78
N MET A 86 -5.37 -9.14 4.79
CA MET A 86 -5.84 -8.44 5.99
C MET A 86 -7.37 -8.50 6.12
N ASP A 87 -7.87 -8.18 7.31
CA ASP A 87 -9.30 -8.04 7.59
C ASP A 87 -9.62 -6.56 7.78
N ALA A 88 -10.13 -5.89 6.74
CA ALA A 88 -10.44 -4.46 6.80
C ALA A 88 -11.55 -4.10 7.81
N GLU A 89 -12.34 -5.07 8.29
CA GLU A 89 -13.36 -4.84 9.32
C GLU A 89 -12.77 -4.75 10.72
N VAL A 90 -11.53 -5.23 10.93
CA VAL A 90 -10.88 -5.31 12.24
C VAL A 90 -9.50 -4.62 12.25
N ASP A 91 -8.72 -4.77 11.19
CA ASP A 91 -7.36 -4.27 11.08
C ASP A 91 -7.31 -2.80 10.66
N HIS A 92 -6.27 -2.09 11.12
CA HIS A 92 -6.00 -0.72 10.74
C HIS A 92 -4.97 -0.65 9.62
N PHE A 93 -5.12 0.31 8.70
CA PHE A 93 -4.15 0.57 7.64
C PHE A 93 -3.60 1.99 7.72
N VAL A 94 -2.27 2.10 7.76
CA VAL A 94 -1.51 3.35 7.77
C VAL A 94 -0.69 3.47 6.46
N PRO A 95 -1.22 4.17 5.44
CA PRO A 95 -0.61 4.29 4.11
C PRO A 95 0.48 5.38 4.02
N GLN A 96 1.31 5.29 2.98
CA GLN A 96 2.25 6.32 2.61
C GLN A 96 1.66 7.23 1.52
N TYR A 97 1.80 6.86 0.24
CA TYR A 97 1.24 7.62 -0.88
C TYR A 97 1.06 6.82 -2.18
N ARG A 98 1.46 5.54 -2.28
CA ARG A 98 1.32 4.72 -3.51
C ARG A 98 0.49 3.45 -3.28
N GLU A 99 -0.35 3.48 -2.25
CA GLU A 99 -1.12 2.33 -1.79
C GLU A 99 -2.60 2.42 -2.18
N GLN A 100 -2.91 3.06 -3.30
CA GLN A 100 -4.29 3.36 -3.68
C GLN A 100 -5.17 2.11 -3.73
N LEU A 101 -4.67 0.96 -4.21
CA LEU A 101 -5.46 -0.28 -4.22
C LEU A 101 -5.76 -0.80 -2.81
N THR A 102 -4.80 -0.74 -1.88
CA THR A 102 -5.03 -1.08 -0.47
C THR A 102 -6.05 -0.13 0.16
N MET A 103 -6.00 1.18 -0.17
CA MET A 103 -6.97 2.15 0.34
C MET A 103 -8.38 1.91 -0.19
N LEU A 104 -8.53 1.56 -1.47
CA LEU A 104 -9.83 1.18 -2.06
C LEU A 104 -10.37 -0.09 -1.38
N HIS A 105 -9.51 -1.08 -1.10
CA HIS A 105 -9.90 -2.27 -0.34
C HIS A 105 -10.38 -1.93 1.07
N TRP A 106 -9.77 -0.91 1.71
CA TRP A 106 -10.22 -0.35 3.00
C TRP A 106 -11.44 0.57 2.89
N GLY A 107 -12.13 0.59 1.75
CA GLY A 107 -13.40 1.30 1.59
C GLY A 107 -13.27 2.79 1.25
N LEU A 108 -12.08 3.28 0.88
CA LEU A 108 -11.95 4.64 0.36
C LEU A 108 -12.68 4.73 -1.00
N PRO A 109 -13.65 5.64 -1.18
CA PRO A 109 -14.27 5.85 -2.48
C PRO A 109 -13.24 6.33 -3.50
N LEU A 110 -13.36 5.84 -4.75
CA LEU A 110 -12.42 6.19 -5.80
C LEU A 110 -12.47 7.70 -6.13
N SER A 111 -13.64 8.33 -6.05
CA SER A 111 -13.82 9.78 -6.20
C SER A 111 -13.10 10.56 -5.09
N THR A 112 -13.19 10.10 -3.84
CA THR A 112 -12.41 10.66 -2.71
C THR A 112 -10.91 10.58 -2.95
N TYR A 113 -10.42 9.45 -3.49
CA TYR A 113 -9.01 9.32 -3.87
C TYR A 113 -8.60 10.33 -4.97
N LEU A 114 -9.44 10.54 -6.00
CA LEU A 114 -9.18 11.55 -7.03
C LEU A 114 -9.18 12.98 -6.45
N LEU A 115 -10.12 13.29 -5.56
CA LEU A 115 -10.18 14.57 -4.83
C LEU A 115 -8.93 14.80 -3.97
N GLN A 116 -8.42 13.75 -3.33
CA GLN A 116 -7.16 13.82 -2.58
C GLN A 116 -5.99 14.19 -3.51
N ARG A 117 -5.92 13.60 -4.71
CA ARG A 117 -4.89 13.93 -5.72
C ARG A 117 -5.05 15.31 -6.34
N MET A 118 -6.25 15.86 -6.37
CA MET A 118 -6.49 17.25 -6.73
C MET A 118 -6.05 18.22 -5.63
N GLY A 119 -5.92 17.76 -4.38
CA GLY A 119 -5.71 18.63 -3.21
C GLY A 119 -7.00 19.25 -2.69
N HIS A 120 -8.15 18.62 -2.96
CA HIS A 120 -9.45 19.08 -2.48
C HIS A 120 -9.68 18.60 -1.03
N PRO A 121 -10.18 19.44 -0.09
CA PRO A 121 -10.42 19.07 1.31
C PRO A 121 -11.33 17.84 1.48
N ALA A 122 -12.36 17.70 0.63
CA ALA A 122 -13.23 16.52 0.61
C ALA A 122 -12.48 15.20 0.30
N GLY A 123 -11.28 15.25 -0.28
CA GLY A 123 -10.38 14.11 -0.43
C GLY A 123 -9.80 13.59 0.90
N SER A 124 -9.97 14.34 1.99
CA SER A 124 -9.59 13.92 3.35
C SER A 124 -10.74 13.22 4.10
N ALA A 125 -11.90 13.04 3.47
CA ALA A 125 -13.04 12.33 4.06
C ALA A 125 -12.81 10.81 4.07
N LEU A 126 -12.07 10.34 5.07
CA LEU A 126 -11.80 8.92 5.26
C LEU A 126 -13.06 8.16 5.71
N PRO A 127 -13.13 6.84 5.46
CA PRO A 127 -14.24 6.00 5.90
C PRO A 127 -14.55 6.11 7.40
N SER A 128 -15.84 6.13 7.73
CA SER A 128 -16.34 6.39 9.09
C SER A 128 -15.98 5.32 10.12
N HIS A 129 -15.59 4.11 9.69
CA HIS A 129 -15.13 3.05 10.57
C HIS A 129 -13.77 3.35 11.23
N GLY A 130 -13.04 4.37 10.77
CA GLY A 130 -11.83 4.87 11.44
C GLY A 130 -10.62 3.93 11.40
N ARG A 131 -10.63 2.95 10.47
CA ARG A 131 -9.52 1.99 10.33
C ARG A 131 -8.57 2.30 9.18
N LEU A 132 -8.95 3.19 8.27
CA LEU A 132 -8.04 3.78 7.30
C LEU A 132 -7.49 5.10 7.84
N TRP A 133 -6.18 5.21 7.95
CA TRP A 133 -5.50 6.44 8.39
C TRP A 133 -5.16 7.35 7.21
N PRO A 134 -4.95 8.66 7.44
CA PRO A 134 -4.52 9.58 6.39
C PRO A 134 -3.20 9.14 5.75
N GLN A 135 -3.05 9.44 4.46
CA GLN A 135 -1.77 9.30 3.76
C GLN A 135 -0.70 10.20 4.39
N GLN A 136 0.54 9.72 4.38
CA GLN A 136 1.71 10.45 4.82
C GLN A 136 2.73 10.56 3.67
N VAL A 137 2.95 11.79 3.22
CA VAL A 137 3.86 12.12 2.12
C VAL A 137 5.31 12.31 2.57
N ALA A 138 5.56 12.66 3.83
CA ALA A 138 6.91 12.65 4.39
C ALA A 138 7.40 11.19 4.52
N LEU A 139 8.52 10.85 3.89
CA LEU A 139 9.00 9.47 3.86
C LEU A 139 9.25 8.95 5.28
N GLY A 140 8.78 7.74 5.60
CA GLY A 140 9.00 7.08 6.89
C GLY A 140 8.15 7.61 8.06
N ALA A 141 7.66 8.85 8.00
CA ALA A 141 7.00 9.52 9.14
C ALA A 141 5.73 8.81 9.65
N HIS A 142 5.07 7.99 8.84
CA HIS A 142 3.92 7.19 9.27
C HIS A 142 4.30 5.93 10.04
N LEU A 143 5.54 5.46 9.94
CA LEU A 143 5.97 4.21 10.56
C LEU A 143 5.93 4.30 12.10
N PRO A 144 6.45 5.35 12.77
CA PRO A 144 6.29 5.49 14.22
C PRO A 144 4.82 5.59 14.65
N HIS A 145 3.96 6.22 13.83
CA HIS A 145 2.52 6.29 14.09
C HIS A 145 1.86 4.91 14.02
N ALA A 146 2.20 4.08 13.03
CA ALA A 146 1.71 2.71 12.92
C ALA A 146 2.12 1.86 14.13
N VAL A 147 3.37 2.01 14.60
CA VAL A 147 3.88 1.34 15.81
C VAL A 147 3.13 1.81 17.06
N GLY A 148 2.95 3.12 17.22
CA GLY A 148 2.23 3.70 18.35
C GLY A 148 0.77 3.25 18.41
N LEU A 149 0.09 3.19 17.25
CA LEU A 149 -1.25 2.66 17.13
C LEU A 149 -1.32 1.19 17.53
N ALA A 150 -0.45 0.35 16.96
CA ALA A 150 -0.42 -1.09 17.25
C ALA A 150 -0.16 -1.37 18.73
N TRP A 151 0.83 -0.67 19.31
CA TRP A 151 1.14 -0.79 20.71
C TRP A 151 -0.01 -0.30 21.60
N GLY A 152 -0.64 0.82 21.25
CA GLY A 152 -1.81 1.36 21.94
C GLY A 152 -3.00 0.40 21.92
N MET A 153 -3.32 -0.19 20.76
CA MET A 153 -4.37 -1.21 20.61
C MET A 153 -4.12 -2.38 21.54
N ARG A 154 -2.89 -2.90 21.56
CA ARG A 154 -2.51 -4.00 22.45
C ARG A 154 -2.65 -3.64 23.93
N LEU A 155 -2.20 -2.47 24.36
CA LEU A 155 -2.35 -2.00 25.75
C LEU A 155 -3.83 -1.88 26.17
N GLN A 156 -4.70 -1.54 25.22
CA GLN A 156 -6.14 -1.42 25.43
C GLN A 156 -6.89 -2.76 25.29
N GLY A 157 -6.21 -3.85 24.94
CA GLY A 157 -6.85 -5.13 24.63
C GLY A 157 -7.79 -5.08 23.43
N LYS A 158 -7.59 -4.13 22.50
CA LYS A 158 -8.38 -4.04 21.27
C LYS A 158 -7.93 -5.12 20.28
N PRO A 159 -8.87 -5.79 19.59
CA PRO A 159 -8.54 -6.77 18.58
C PRO A 159 -7.94 -6.09 17.33
N GLY A 160 -7.32 -6.90 16.48
CA GLY A 160 -6.79 -6.49 15.19
C GLY A 160 -5.30 -6.16 15.20
N VAL A 161 -4.80 -6.00 13.98
CA VAL A 161 -3.40 -5.74 13.65
C VAL A 161 -3.32 -4.41 12.90
N VAL A 162 -2.17 -3.75 12.97
CA VAL A 162 -1.87 -2.59 12.12
C VAL A 162 -1.08 -3.05 10.91
N LEU A 163 -1.54 -2.69 9.72
CA LEU A 163 -0.78 -2.76 8.47
C LEU A 163 -0.16 -1.39 8.18
N THR A 164 1.11 -1.39 7.76
CA THR A 164 1.72 -0.23 7.11
C THR A 164 2.52 -0.63 5.88
N GLN A 165 2.42 0.18 4.84
CA GLN A 165 3.10 -0.01 3.56
C GLN A 165 4.01 1.19 3.28
N PHE A 166 5.17 0.94 2.68
CA PHE A 166 6.18 1.96 2.36
C PHE A 166 7.12 1.50 1.24
N GLY A 167 7.82 2.43 0.59
CA GLY A 167 8.82 2.11 -0.44
C GLY A 167 10.22 1.79 0.10
N ASP A 168 11.10 1.25 -0.75
CA ASP A 168 12.52 1.01 -0.44
C ASP A 168 13.28 2.27 -0.03
N GLY A 169 12.98 3.43 -0.64
CA GLY A 169 13.55 4.72 -0.20
C GLY A 169 13.18 5.10 1.24
N ALA A 170 11.91 4.94 1.62
CA ALA A 170 11.44 5.25 2.98
C ALA A 170 12.08 4.34 4.04
N SER A 171 12.57 3.17 3.64
CA SER A 171 13.27 2.25 4.53
C SER A 171 14.68 2.72 4.92
N ASN A 172 15.17 3.84 4.37
CA ASN A 172 16.47 4.44 4.73
C ASN A 172 16.32 5.73 5.55
N GLU A 173 15.09 6.10 5.92
CA GLU A 173 14.83 7.20 6.86
C GLU A 173 15.10 6.77 8.31
N GLY A 174 15.47 7.73 9.16
CA GLY A 174 15.66 7.49 10.61
C GLY A 174 14.40 6.92 11.26
N ASP A 175 13.23 7.42 10.87
CA ASP A 175 11.92 6.97 11.35
C ASP A 175 11.68 5.47 11.12
N PHE A 176 12.20 4.89 10.03
CA PHE A 176 12.13 3.44 9.80
C PHE A 176 12.91 2.66 10.85
N HIS A 177 14.14 3.09 11.16
CA HIS A 177 14.99 2.46 12.17
C HIS A 177 14.34 2.54 13.56
N GLU A 178 13.89 3.73 13.93
CA GLU A 178 13.24 3.97 15.23
C GLU A 178 11.95 3.16 15.37
N ALA A 179 11.10 3.16 14.33
CA ALA A 179 9.87 2.40 14.30
C ALA A 179 10.12 0.90 14.45
N CYS A 180 11.05 0.32 13.68
CA CYS A 180 11.37 -1.10 13.77
C CYS A 180 11.88 -1.46 15.17
N ASN A 181 12.82 -0.68 15.72
CA ASN A 181 13.37 -0.95 17.05
C ASN A 181 12.27 -0.94 18.14
N ILE A 182 11.40 0.07 18.14
CA ILE A 182 10.30 0.16 19.11
C ILE A 182 9.28 -0.98 18.88
N ALA A 183 8.94 -1.31 17.64
CA ALA A 183 8.01 -2.39 17.31
C ALA A 183 8.47 -3.74 17.88
N GLY A 184 9.76 -4.05 17.74
CA GLY A 184 10.38 -5.25 18.30
C GLY A 184 10.32 -5.26 19.82
N VAL A 185 10.82 -4.19 20.47
CA VAL A 185 10.83 -4.05 21.94
C VAL A 185 9.42 -4.16 22.53
N LYS A 186 8.42 -3.59 21.87
CA LYS A 186 7.04 -3.60 22.34
C LYS A 186 6.26 -4.81 21.88
N ARG A 187 6.82 -5.69 21.04
CA ARG A 187 6.10 -6.78 20.37
C ARG A 187 4.76 -6.28 19.83
N ALA A 188 4.79 -5.19 19.06
CA ALA A 188 3.60 -4.55 18.54
C ALA A 188 2.89 -5.48 17.53
N PRO A 189 1.53 -5.58 17.53
CA PRO A 189 0.78 -6.30 16.51
C PRO A 189 0.79 -5.52 15.19
N LEU A 190 1.90 -5.64 14.45
CA LEU A 190 2.20 -4.80 13.29
C LEU A 190 2.75 -5.63 12.12
N VAL A 191 2.18 -5.44 10.93
CA VAL A 191 2.71 -5.96 9.67
C VAL A 191 3.26 -4.79 8.85
N MET A 192 4.56 -4.86 8.54
CA MET A 192 5.28 -3.83 7.80
C MET A 192 5.60 -4.37 6.41
N VAL A 193 5.04 -3.79 5.35
CA VAL A 193 5.27 -4.23 3.97
C VAL A 193 6.05 -3.16 3.20
N CYS A 194 7.32 -3.44 2.94
CA CYS A 194 8.13 -2.67 2.01
C CYS A 194 7.83 -3.11 0.57
N GLN A 195 7.26 -2.22 -0.23
CA GLN A 195 7.14 -2.38 -1.68
C GLN A 195 8.46 -1.91 -2.32
N ASN A 196 9.43 -2.82 -2.40
CA ASN A 196 10.74 -2.54 -2.97
C ASN A 196 10.63 -2.63 -4.50
N ASN A 197 10.52 -1.47 -5.16
CA ASN A 197 10.43 -1.39 -6.62
C ASN A 197 11.80 -1.17 -7.30
N GLY A 198 12.88 -1.19 -6.50
CA GLY A 198 14.26 -1.00 -6.90
C GLY A 198 14.72 0.45 -7.01
N TRP A 199 13.83 1.44 -6.79
CA TRP A 199 14.12 2.87 -7.05
C TRP A 199 13.46 3.84 -6.06
N ALA A 200 14.30 4.61 -5.36
CA ALA A 200 13.89 5.84 -4.67
C ALA A 200 13.97 7.04 -5.63
N ILE A 201 12.86 7.34 -6.29
CA ILE A 201 12.80 8.30 -7.42
C ILE A 201 13.72 7.83 -8.56
N SER A 202 14.97 8.31 -8.55
CA SER A 202 16.03 8.02 -9.51
C SER A 202 17.20 7.24 -8.92
N ILE A 203 17.24 7.05 -7.59
CA ILE A 203 18.37 6.38 -6.92
C ILE A 203 18.08 4.88 -6.84
N PRO A 204 18.91 4.02 -7.46
CA PRO A 204 18.72 2.58 -7.41
C PRO A 204 19.03 2.01 -6.02
N TRP A 205 18.48 0.85 -5.69
CA TRP A 205 18.66 0.20 -4.38
C TRP A 205 20.12 0.13 -3.90
N HIS A 206 21.06 -0.22 -4.78
CA HIS A 206 22.48 -0.37 -4.42
C HIS A 206 23.18 0.94 -4.04
N GLU A 207 22.58 2.10 -4.36
CA GLU A 207 23.01 3.42 -3.88
C GLU A 207 22.21 3.88 -2.65
N GLN A 208 21.07 3.25 -2.35
CA GLN A 208 20.24 3.53 -1.17
C GLN A 208 20.75 2.83 0.09
N SER A 209 21.20 1.57 -0.03
CA SER A 209 21.60 0.76 1.12
C SER A 209 22.69 -0.24 0.77
N ALA A 210 23.59 -0.49 1.73
CA ALA A 210 24.57 -1.57 1.65
C ALA A 210 24.02 -2.93 2.13
N ALA A 211 22.81 -2.95 2.71
CA ALA A 211 22.17 -4.18 3.13
C ALA A 211 21.80 -5.03 1.91
N GLU A 212 21.88 -6.36 2.04
CA GLU A 212 21.46 -7.29 0.99
C GLU A 212 20.00 -7.06 0.60
N SER A 213 19.15 -6.78 1.58
CA SER A 213 17.73 -6.54 1.38
C SER A 213 17.11 -5.76 2.54
N VAL A 214 15.94 -5.18 2.33
CA VAL A 214 15.17 -4.54 3.40
C VAL A 214 14.82 -5.56 4.49
N ALA A 215 14.33 -6.74 4.09
CA ALA A 215 13.96 -7.83 5.00
C ALA A 215 15.13 -8.29 5.88
N SER A 216 16.36 -8.31 5.37
CA SER A 216 17.55 -8.73 6.14
C SER A 216 17.79 -7.91 7.42
N ARG A 217 17.34 -6.65 7.43
CA ARG A 217 17.52 -5.75 8.57
C ARG A 217 16.61 -6.08 9.75
N ALA A 218 15.53 -6.85 9.55
CA ALA A 218 14.60 -7.25 10.61
C ALA A 218 15.29 -7.99 11.77
N ALA A 219 16.33 -8.78 11.45
CA ALA A 219 17.13 -9.51 12.44
C ALA A 219 17.73 -8.58 13.50
N GLY A 220 18.18 -7.39 13.10
CA GLY A 220 18.75 -6.38 14.00
C GLY A 220 17.73 -5.79 14.98
N TYR A 221 16.43 -5.93 14.69
CA TYR A 221 15.33 -5.44 15.52
C TYR A 221 14.62 -6.56 16.32
N GLY A 222 15.09 -7.80 16.20
CA GLY A 222 14.59 -8.93 16.99
C GLY A 222 13.25 -9.51 16.52
N PHE A 223 12.91 -9.37 15.24
CA PHE A 223 11.69 -9.96 14.67
C PHE A 223 11.90 -10.46 13.22
N PRO A 224 10.98 -11.28 12.67
CA PRO A 224 11.17 -11.90 11.36
C PRO A 224 11.19 -10.90 10.20
N GLY A 225 12.05 -11.19 9.23
CA GLY A 225 12.14 -10.50 7.94
C GLY A 225 11.95 -11.50 6.80
N ILE A 226 11.01 -11.21 5.89
CA ILE A 226 10.64 -12.10 4.79
C ILE A 226 10.73 -11.33 3.47
N ALA A 227 11.47 -11.85 2.50
CA ALA A 227 11.43 -11.38 1.12
C ALA A 227 10.46 -12.25 0.31
N VAL A 228 9.65 -11.62 -0.55
CA VAL A 228 8.73 -12.29 -1.47
C VAL A 228 8.84 -11.69 -2.87
N ASP A 229 8.52 -12.49 -3.89
CA ASP A 229 8.32 -11.97 -5.24
C ASP A 229 7.06 -11.08 -5.22
N GLY A 230 7.26 -9.77 -5.28
CA GLY A 230 6.19 -8.77 -5.21
C GLY A 230 5.28 -8.73 -6.43
N ASN A 231 5.64 -9.44 -7.50
CA ASN A 231 4.81 -9.62 -8.69
C ASN A 231 4.00 -10.93 -8.65
N ASP A 232 4.19 -11.74 -7.60
CA ASP A 232 3.37 -12.92 -7.31
C ASP A 232 2.38 -12.61 -6.18
N VAL A 233 1.11 -12.40 -6.57
CA VAL A 233 0.05 -12.01 -5.64
C VAL A 233 -0.22 -13.08 -4.57
N LEU A 234 0.00 -14.37 -4.88
CA LEU A 234 -0.22 -15.46 -3.92
C LEU A 234 0.90 -15.53 -2.90
N ALA A 235 2.15 -15.31 -3.32
CA ALA A 235 3.30 -15.25 -2.41
C ALA A 235 3.17 -14.05 -1.45
N VAL A 236 2.80 -12.88 -1.96
CA VAL A 236 2.54 -11.69 -1.13
C VAL A 236 1.39 -11.96 -0.16
N TYR A 237 0.26 -12.49 -0.63
CA TYR A 237 -0.88 -12.83 0.22
C TYR A 237 -0.48 -13.75 1.36
N THR A 238 0.24 -14.84 1.04
CA THR A 238 0.62 -15.86 2.02
C THR A 238 1.52 -15.27 3.10
N ALA A 239 2.57 -14.53 2.72
CA ALA A 239 3.47 -13.91 3.68
C ALA A 239 2.77 -12.88 4.58
N VAL A 240 1.85 -12.10 4.03
CA VAL A 240 1.09 -11.12 4.81
C VAL A 240 0.07 -11.81 5.73
N ALA A 241 -0.60 -12.87 5.29
CA ALA A 241 -1.56 -13.63 6.08
C ALA A 241 -0.88 -14.33 7.27
N ASP A 242 0.30 -14.92 7.04
CA ASP A 242 1.12 -15.52 8.10
C ASP A 242 1.61 -14.45 9.09
N ALA A 243 2.08 -13.30 8.59
CA ALA A 243 2.50 -12.18 9.43
C ALA A 243 1.35 -11.60 10.26
N ARG A 244 0.15 -11.50 9.69
CA ARG A 244 -1.06 -11.07 10.38
C ARG A 244 -1.41 -12.04 11.50
N THR A 245 -1.47 -13.33 11.19
CA THR A 245 -1.76 -14.40 12.18
C THR A 245 -0.77 -14.36 13.34
N ARG A 246 0.52 -14.18 13.04
CA ARG A 246 1.59 -14.02 14.04
C ARG A 246 1.38 -12.78 14.91
N ALA A 247 1.11 -11.63 14.29
CA ALA A 247 0.90 -10.37 15.00
C ALA A 247 -0.33 -10.44 15.92
N GLU A 248 -1.42 -11.03 15.44
CA GLU A 248 -2.68 -11.26 16.18
C GLU A 248 -2.48 -12.20 17.38
N ALA A 249 -1.65 -13.25 17.22
CA ALA A 249 -1.25 -14.14 18.31
C ALA A 249 -0.33 -13.48 19.36
N GLY A 250 0.09 -12.24 19.15
CA GLY A 250 0.95 -11.48 20.07
C GLY A 250 2.44 -11.76 19.90
N ASP A 251 2.85 -12.43 18.82
CA ASP A 251 4.25 -12.77 18.54
C ASP A 251 5.07 -11.64 17.91
N GLY A 252 4.49 -10.43 17.92
CA GLY A 252 5.15 -9.20 17.54
C GLY A 252 5.14 -8.95 16.03
N PRO A 253 5.96 -7.98 15.58
CA PRO A 253 5.88 -7.50 14.21
C PRO A 253 6.54 -8.46 13.21
N THR A 254 6.26 -8.24 11.92
CA THR A 254 6.98 -8.85 10.80
C THR A 254 7.28 -7.79 9.75
N LEU A 255 8.52 -7.80 9.21
CA LEU A 255 8.90 -7.01 8.05
C LEU A 255 8.89 -7.87 6.80
N ILE A 256 8.06 -7.49 5.83
CA ILE A 256 7.95 -8.14 4.53
C ILE A 256 8.52 -7.20 3.47
N GLU A 257 9.39 -7.71 2.63
CA GLU A 257 9.91 -7.03 1.44
C GLU A 257 9.31 -7.68 0.19
N ALA A 258 8.34 -7.00 -0.41
CA ALA A 258 7.78 -7.37 -1.70
C ALA A 258 8.61 -6.75 -2.82
N ARG A 259 9.46 -7.56 -3.47
CA ARG A 259 10.30 -7.11 -4.58
C ARG A 259 9.51 -7.05 -5.87
N CYS A 260 9.22 -5.84 -6.33
CA CYS A 260 8.36 -5.58 -7.49
C CYS A 260 9.07 -4.63 -8.48
N HIS A 261 8.38 -4.21 -9.53
CA HIS A 261 8.91 -3.28 -10.52
C HIS A 261 7.96 -2.13 -10.75
N ARG A 262 8.44 -0.87 -10.66
CA ARG A 262 7.63 0.30 -10.99
C ARG A 262 7.70 0.55 -12.50
N LEU A 263 6.72 0.04 -13.26
CA LEU A 263 6.61 0.23 -14.71
C LEU A 263 6.46 1.71 -15.07
N GLY A 264 5.70 2.46 -14.27
CA GLY A 264 5.55 3.90 -14.44
C GLY A 264 6.76 4.72 -13.98
N ALA A 265 6.71 6.02 -14.27
CA ALA A 265 7.59 7.03 -13.67
C ALA A 265 7.40 7.10 -12.13
N HIS A 266 8.31 7.76 -11.41
CA HIS A 266 8.11 8.02 -9.98
C HIS A 266 6.79 8.75 -9.72
N SER A 267 6.53 9.79 -10.50
CA SER A 267 5.29 10.54 -10.54
C SER A 267 5.11 11.15 -11.91
N THR A 268 3.99 11.82 -12.14
CA THR A 268 3.76 12.60 -13.37
C THR A 268 4.73 13.77 -13.57
N ALA A 269 5.58 14.09 -12.58
CA ALA A 269 6.62 15.12 -12.65
C ALA A 269 8.03 14.55 -12.91
N ASP A 270 8.17 13.23 -13.09
CA ASP A 270 9.44 12.53 -13.26
C ASP A 270 9.63 12.00 -14.70
N ASP A 271 10.89 11.83 -15.11
CA ASP A 271 11.27 11.20 -16.38
C ASP A 271 12.24 10.02 -16.14
N PRO A 272 11.74 8.76 -16.16
CA PRO A 272 12.55 7.58 -15.89
C PRO A 272 13.63 7.32 -16.95
N LYS A 273 13.50 7.85 -18.16
CA LYS A 273 14.49 7.66 -19.24
C LYS A 273 15.86 8.26 -18.91
N ARG A 274 15.92 9.14 -17.89
CA ARG A 274 17.15 9.80 -17.45
C ARG A 274 18.04 8.93 -16.57
N TYR A 275 17.50 7.87 -15.96
CA TYR A 275 18.23 7.09 -14.95
C TYR A 275 18.00 5.58 -15.05
N ARG A 276 16.97 5.11 -15.76
CA ARG A 276 16.74 3.67 -15.96
C ARG A 276 17.49 3.14 -17.19
N PRO A 277 17.97 1.89 -17.15
CA PRO A 277 18.44 1.18 -18.34
C PRO A 277 17.38 1.15 -19.45
N ALA A 278 17.80 1.17 -20.71
CA ALA A 278 16.91 1.16 -21.87
C ALA A 278 16.07 -0.12 -21.99
N ASP A 279 16.57 -1.25 -21.48
CA ASP A 279 15.91 -2.56 -21.47
C ASP A 279 14.98 -2.76 -20.26
N PHE A 280 14.85 -1.76 -19.36
CA PHE A 280 14.11 -1.91 -18.11
C PHE A 280 12.63 -2.24 -18.35
N ASP A 281 11.96 -1.52 -19.25
CA ASP A 281 10.53 -1.70 -19.50
C ASP A 281 10.24 -3.07 -20.14
N GLU A 282 11.12 -3.55 -21.02
CA GLU A 282 11.02 -4.88 -21.64
C GLU A 282 11.10 -5.98 -20.57
N ARG A 283 12.13 -5.92 -19.73
CA ARG A 283 12.32 -6.90 -18.64
C ARG A 283 11.22 -6.86 -17.60
N ALA A 284 10.70 -5.67 -17.29
CA ALA A 284 9.63 -5.53 -16.31
C ALA A 284 8.28 -6.01 -16.87
N ALA A 285 8.06 -5.95 -18.18
CA ALA A 285 6.88 -6.51 -18.83
C ALA A 285 6.84 -8.05 -18.79
N GLU A 286 7.99 -8.72 -18.83
CA GLU A 286 8.10 -10.19 -18.70
C GLU A 286 7.57 -10.70 -17.35
N VAL A 287 7.53 -9.83 -16.34
CA VAL A 287 7.09 -10.16 -14.99
C VAL A 287 5.80 -9.43 -14.59
N ASP A 288 4.96 -9.01 -15.55
CA ASP A 288 3.70 -8.30 -15.25
C ASP A 288 2.80 -9.14 -14.32
N PRO A 289 2.49 -8.64 -13.10
CA PRO A 289 1.69 -9.39 -12.13
C PRO A 289 0.28 -9.72 -12.60
N ILE A 290 -0.33 -8.87 -13.45
CA ILE A 290 -1.68 -9.09 -13.98
C ILE A 290 -1.67 -10.28 -14.94
N HIS A 291 -0.71 -10.30 -15.87
CA HIS A 291 -0.58 -11.39 -16.83
C HIS A 291 -0.31 -12.73 -16.12
N ARG A 292 0.62 -12.72 -15.16
CA ARG A 292 0.97 -13.88 -14.34
C ARG A 292 -0.27 -14.46 -13.64
N PHE A 293 -1.00 -13.63 -12.90
CA PHE A 293 -2.15 -14.10 -12.12
C PHE A 293 -3.35 -14.47 -13.00
N ARG A 294 -3.61 -13.74 -14.09
CA ARG A 294 -4.62 -14.11 -15.09
C ARG A 294 -4.36 -15.50 -15.66
N THR A 295 -3.12 -15.79 -16.05
CA THR A 295 -2.74 -17.10 -16.61
C THR A 295 -3.00 -18.23 -15.61
N TYR A 296 -2.69 -17.99 -14.32
CA TYR A 296 -3.02 -18.93 -13.25
C TYR A 296 -4.53 -19.17 -13.14
N LEU A 297 -5.36 -18.12 -13.11
CA LEU A 297 -6.81 -18.28 -12.98
C LEU A 297 -7.46 -18.94 -14.20
N VAL A 298 -6.95 -18.69 -15.41
CA VAL A 298 -7.40 -19.40 -16.62
C VAL A 298 -7.16 -20.90 -16.50
N ARG A 299 -5.97 -21.30 -16.02
CA ARG A 299 -5.64 -22.73 -15.80
C ARG A 299 -6.49 -23.39 -14.72
N LEU A 300 -6.91 -22.62 -13.71
CA LEU A 300 -7.86 -23.09 -12.70
C LEU A 300 -9.32 -23.15 -13.20
N GLY A 301 -9.61 -22.71 -14.43
CA GLY A 301 -10.97 -22.58 -14.94
C GLY A 301 -11.79 -21.51 -14.21
N GLN A 302 -11.12 -20.53 -13.60
CA GLN A 302 -11.74 -19.43 -12.84
C GLN A 302 -11.69 -18.10 -13.60
N TRP A 303 -11.15 -18.10 -14.82
CA TRP A 303 -11.08 -16.93 -15.69
C TRP A 303 -11.11 -17.36 -17.16
N ASP A 304 -11.75 -16.55 -17.99
CA ASP A 304 -11.83 -16.71 -19.43
C ASP A 304 -11.92 -15.33 -20.10
N ASP A 305 -12.07 -15.31 -21.44
CA ASP A 305 -12.15 -14.06 -22.20
C ASP A 305 -13.42 -13.26 -21.90
N THR A 306 -14.51 -13.92 -21.52
CA THR A 306 -15.76 -13.24 -21.13
C THR A 306 -15.57 -12.53 -19.78
N ALA A 307 -15.03 -13.23 -18.78
CA ALA A 307 -14.71 -12.64 -17.48
C ALA A 307 -13.72 -11.46 -17.61
N ASP A 308 -12.78 -11.54 -18.54
CA ASP A 308 -11.84 -10.46 -18.83
C ASP A 308 -12.53 -9.21 -19.41
N ALA A 309 -13.37 -9.40 -20.43
CA ALA A 309 -14.15 -8.33 -21.04
C ALA A 309 -15.10 -7.67 -20.03
N ASP A 310 -15.85 -8.48 -19.27
CA ASP A 310 -16.76 -8.00 -18.23
C ASP A 310 -16.01 -7.21 -17.13
N THR A 311 -14.77 -7.63 -16.82
CA THR A 311 -13.93 -6.93 -15.84
C THR A 311 -13.43 -5.60 -16.39
N ILE A 312 -13.09 -5.52 -17.66
CA ILE A 312 -12.69 -4.27 -18.32
C ILE A 312 -13.86 -3.27 -18.28
N ASP A 313 -15.06 -3.71 -18.68
CA ASP A 313 -16.26 -2.87 -18.65
C ASP A 313 -16.57 -2.41 -17.23
N TRP A 314 -16.52 -3.33 -16.25
CA TRP A 314 -16.68 -2.97 -14.85
C TRP A 314 -15.66 -1.92 -14.38
N CYS A 315 -14.38 -2.06 -14.75
CA CYS A 315 -13.36 -1.08 -14.37
C CYS A 315 -13.66 0.29 -14.97
N ASP A 316 -14.08 0.33 -16.23
CA ASP A 316 -14.42 1.58 -16.92
C ASP A 316 -15.63 2.26 -16.30
N ASP A 317 -16.64 1.49 -15.91
CA ASP A 317 -17.80 2.00 -15.18
C ASP A 317 -17.41 2.56 -13.81
N GLN A 318 -16.61 1.84 -13.01
CA GLN A 318 -16.14 2.34 -11.70
C GLN A 318 -15.38 3.67 -11.84
N ILE A 319 -14.49 3.75 -12.84
CA ILE A 319 -13.70 4.94 -13.12
C ILE A 319 -14.60 6.08 -13.63
N ALA A 320 -15.56 5.81 -14.50
CA ALA A 320 -16.48 6.79 -15.03
C ALA A 320 -17.37 7.39 -13.93
N THR A 321 -17.94 6.54 -13.07
CA THR A 321 -18.71 6.96 -11.89
C THR A 321 -17.87 7.84 -10.98
N ALA A 322 -16.66 7.40 -10.62
CA ALA A 322 -15.78 8.17 -9.74
C ALA A 322 -15.38 9.52 -10.33
N VAL A 323 -15.17 9.60 -11.64
CA VAL A 323 -14.87 10.87 -12.33
C VAL A 323 -16.09 11.78 -12.41
N ALA A 324 -17.30 11.22 -12.59
CA ALA A 324 -18.53 12.01 -12.56
C ALA A 324 -18.77 12.62 -11.16
N GLU A 325 -18.56 11.85 -10.09
CA GLU A 325 -18.62 12.34 -8.71
C GLU A 325 -17.55 13.39 -8.41
N PHE A 326 -16.31 13.14 -8.86
CA PHE A 326 -15.21 14.10 -8.79
C PHE A 326 -15.56 15.42 -9.49
N ASP A 327 -16.06 15.37 -10.72
CA ASP A 327 -16.42 16.56 -11.50
C ASP A 327 -17.67 17.29 -10.95
N ALA A 328 -18.56 16.56 -10.26
CA ALA A 328 -19.74 17.12 -9.59
C ALA A 328 -19.42 17.75 -8.22
N THR A 329 -18.22 17.54 -7.67
CA THR A 329 -17.82 18.10 -6.38
C THR A 329 -17.65 19.62 -6.51
N PRO A 330 -18.34 20.44 -5.71
CA PRO A 330 -18.18 21.89 -5.75
C PRO A 330 -16.74 22.32 -5.43
N PRO A 331 -16.28 23.49 -5.92
CA PRO A 331 -15.00 24.05 -5.50
C PRO A 331 -14.90 24.15 -3.97
N PRO A 332 -13.68 24.02 -3.39
CA PRO A 332 -13.51 24.09 -1.96
C PRO A 332 -13.86 25.50 -1.45
N ASP A 333 -14.56 25.56 -0.32
CA ASP A 333 -14.78 26.83 0.38
C ASP A 333 -13.43 27.29 0.98
N PRO A 334 -12.92 28.49 0.63
CA PRO A 334 -11.66 28.99 1.19
C PRO A 334 -11.64 29.01 2.72
N GLY A 335 -12.81 29.17 3.37
CA GLY A 335 -12.95 29.09 4.83
C GLY A 335 -12.50 27.76 5.42
N GLN A 336 -12.51 26.67 4.65
CA GLN A 336 -12.05 25.35 5.09
C GLN A 336 -10.56 25.32 5.46
N MET A 337 -9.75 26.25 4.94
CA MET A 337 -8.31 26.30 5.26
C MET A 337 -8.03 26.54 6.76
N LEU A 338 -8.98 27.13 7.48
CA LEU A 338 -8.89 27.42 8.92
C LEU A 338 -9.78 26.48 9.77
N GLN A 339 -10.38 25.47 9.14
CA GLN A 339 -11.16 24.45 9.85
C GLN A 339 -10.25 23.31 10.31
N HIS A 340 -10.65 22.63 11.39
CA HIS A 340 -9.96 21.44 11.92
C HIS A 340 -8.49 21.60 12.32
N LEU A 341 -7.98 22.84 12.44
CA LEU A 341 -6.64 23.11 13.00
C LEU A 341 -6.53 22.75 14.48
N TYR A 342 -7.63 22.98 15.23
CA TYR A 342 -7.78 22.61 16.63
C TYR A 342 -9.21 22.09 16.86
N ALA A 343 -9.41 21.32 17.93
CA ALA A 343 -10.75 20.87 18.34
C ALA A 343 -11.67 22.05 18.69
N GLU A 344 -11.10 23.06 19.39
CA GLU A 344 -11.76 24.32 19.69
C GLU A 344 -10.88 25.49 19.22
N PRO A 345 -11.43 26.46 18.45
CA PRO A 345 -10.64 27.59 18.00
C PRO A 345 -10.30 28.51 19.17
N ASP A 346 -9.07 29.01 19.24
CA ASP A 346 -8.69 30.04 20.20
C ASP A 346 -9.13 31.44 19.72
N VAL A 347 -8.81 32.48 20.50
CA VAL A 347 -9.15 33.87 20.14
C VAL A 347 -8.47 34.32 18.83
N ARG A 348 -7.27 33.80 18.53
CA ARG A 348 -6.51 34.18 17.34
C ARG A 348 -7.11 33.54 16.10
N LEU A 349 -7.45 32.25 16.17
CA LEU A 349 -8.07 31.52 15.08
C LEU A 349 -9.45 32.07 14.76
N ARG A 350 -10.27 32.39 15.77
CA ARG A 350 -11.57 33.05 15.54
C ARG A 350 -11.42 34.39 14.80
N ARG A 351 -10.44 35.21 15.20
CA ARG A 351 -10.17 36.48 14.51
C ARG A 351 -9.75 36.26 13.06
N GLN A 352 -8.86 35.29 12.80
CA GLN A 352 -8.45 34.95 11.43
C GLN A 352 -9.61 34.42 10.58
N GLN A 353 -10.50 33.62 11.15
CA GLN A 353 -11.71 33.13 10.48
C GLN A 353 -12.66 34.28 10.11
N GLU A 354 -12.82 35.26 10.99
CA GLU A 354 -13.62 36.46 10.72
C GLU A 354 -12.97 37.35 9.65
N GLU A 355 -11.66 37.61 9.75
CA GLU A 355 -10.89 38.35 8.75
C GLU A 355 -10.98 37.69 7.36
N LEU A 356 -10.84 36.37 7.28
CA LEU A 356 -10.98 35.61 6.04
C LEU A 356 -12.40 35.69 5.48
N ARG A 357 -13.43 35.52 6.32
CA ARG A 357 -14.82 35.62 5.89
C ARG A 357 -15.14 37.00 5.31
N ASN A 358 -14.72 38.07 6.00
CA ASN A 358 -14.92 39.44 5.52
C ASN A 358 -14.18 39.66 4.18
N SER A 359 -12.94 39.17 4.05
CA SER A 359 -12.18 39.27 2.81
C SER A 359 -12.86 38.52 1.64
N ILE A 360 -13.48 37.36 1.89
CA ILE A 360 -14.24 36.63 0.87
C ILE A 360 -15.49 37.44 0.44
N GLU A 361 -16.25 37.96 1.41
CA GLU A 361 -17.45 38.77 1.16
C GLU A 361 -17.13 40.07 0.39
N GLU A 362 -15.97 40.67 0.61
CA GLU A 362 -15.53 41.90 -0.08
C GLU A 362 -15.02 41.68 -1.52
N ASN A 363 -14.61 40.45 -1.87
CA ASN A 363 -13.98 40.13 -3.17
C ASN A 363 -14.82 39.19 -4.06
N GLN A 364 -16.04 38.84 -3.64
CA GLN A 364 -17.08 38.19 -4.45
C GLN A 364 -17.97 39.24 -5.12
#